data_AF-A0A357NG86-F1
#
_entry.id   AF-A0A357NG86-F1
#
_cell.length_a   1.000
_cell.length_b   1.000
_cell.length_c   1.000
_cell.angle_alpha   90.00
_cell.angle_beta   90.00
_cell.angle_gamma   90.00
#
_symmetry.space_group_name_H-M   'P 1'
#
loop_
_entity.id
_entity.type
_entity.pdbx_description
1 polymer ?
#
loop_
_entity_poly.entity_id
_entity_poly.type
_entity_poly.pdbx_seq_one_letter_code
_entity_poly.pdbx_strand_id
1 'polypeptide(L)'
;MSGRIFSKGGYALFRGMGGGKMQQRVKGKFALRCLISAALFGWFFYAVGWRQVGLALVRISPLYVGLAVLLIVAAVVISTVKWRFLLRAQDLEVGGAELHNIYWVGLFFNNL
;
A
#
# COMPACT_ATOMS: atom_id res chain seq x y z
N MET A 1 40.56 -21.64 24.26
CA MET A 1 41.31 -21.25 23.04
C MET A 1 40.98 -22.24 21.94
N SER A 2 40.25 -21.83 20.90
CA SER A 2 40.39 -22.39 19.54
C SER A 2 39.61 -21.48 18.60
N GLY A 3 40.34 -20.82 17.70
CA GLY A 3 39.81 -19.84 16.78
C GLY A 3 40.10 -20.22 15.34
N ARG A 4 39.31 -19.61 14.45
CA ARG A 4 39.52 -19.42 13.01
C ARG A 4 39.39 -20.66 12.11
N ILE A 5 38.15 -20.90 11.67
CA ILE A 5 37.87 -21.32 10.29
C ILE A 5 36.64 -20.55 9.81
N PHE A 6 36.80 -19.34 9.30
CA PHE A 6 35.81 -18.74 8.41
C PHE A 6 36.54 -18.06 7.26
N SER A 7 36.47 -18.72 6.10
CA SER A 7 37.17 -18.41 4.87
C SER A 7 36.71 -17.08 4.29
N LYS A 8 37.59 -16.08 4.26
CA LYS A 8 37.38 -14.78 3.62
C LYS A 8 37.36 -14.84 2.07
N GLY A 9 37.53 -16.02 1.45
CA GLY A 9 37.64 -16.16 0.00
C GLY A 9 36.31 -16.26 -0.77
N GLY A 10 35.23 -16.70 -0.13
CA GLY A 10 33.95 -16.96 -0.83
C GLY A 10 33.16 -15.71 -1.21
N TYR A 11 33.32 -14.61 -0.47
CA TYR A 11 32.50 -13.40 -0.64
C TYR A 11 32.94 -12.51 -1.82
N ALA A 12 34.20 -12.64 -2.27
CA ALA A 12 34.74 -11.82 -3.34
C ALA A 12 34.31 -12.30 -4.74
N LEU A 13 34.11 -13.62 -4.90
CA LEU A 13 33.86 -14.23 -6.22
C LEU A 13 32.40 -14.04 -6.69
N PHE A 14 31.44 -13.90 -5.76
CA PHE A 14 30.03 -13.64 -6.08
C PHE A 14 29.69 -12.17 -6.37
N ARG A 15 30.58 -11.23 -6.00
CA ARG A 15 30.33 -9.78 -6.16
C ARG A 15 30.63 -9.27 -7.58
N GLY A 16 31.41 -10.01 -8.37
CA GLY A 16 31.96 -9.54 -9.65
C GLY A 16 31.12 -9.80 -10.93
N MET A 17 30.17 -10.73 -10.94
CA MET A 17 29.61 -11.25 -12.22
C MET A 17 28.11 -11.05 -12.46
N GLY A 18 27.34 -10.44 -11.55
CA GLY A 18 25.86 -10.37 -11.67
C GLY A 18 25.22 -8.98 -11.75
N GLY A 19 25.95 -7.91 -11.40
CA GLY A 19 25.33 -6.61 -11.08
C GLY A 19 24.73 -5.86 -12.27
N GLY A 20 25.42 -5.81 -13.41
CA GLY A 20 25.06 -4.94 -14.53
C GLY A 20 23.79 -5.37 -15.27
N LYS A 21 23.71 -6.64 -15.69
CA LYS A 21 22.57 -7.15 -16.48
C LYS A 21 21.29 -7.32 -15.64
N MET A 22 21.42 -7.60 -14.35
CA MET A 22 20.29 -7.68 -13.42
C MET A 22 19.72 -6.29 -13.11
N GLN A 23 20.58 -5.29 -12.81
CA GLN A 23 20.13 -3.90 -12.61
C GLN A 23 19.45 -3.31 -13.85
N GLN A 24 19.97 -3.56 -15.06
CA GLN A 24 19.41 -3.01 -16.30
C GLN A 24 18.00 -3.53 -16.58
N ARG A 25 17.74 -4.81 -16.30
CA ARG A 25 16.41 -5.41 -16.47
C ARG A 25 15.37 -4.86 -15.50
N VAL A 26 15.76 -4.55 -14.25
CA VAL A 26 14.85 -3.97 -13.25
C VAL A 26 14.52 -2.52 -13.59
N LYS A 27 15.52 -1.73 -14.03
CA LYS A 27 15.33 -0.34 -14.48
C LYS A 27 14.38 -0.25 -15.68
N GLY A 28 14.51 -1.15 -16.67
CA GLY A 28 13.62 -1.19 -17.84
C GLY A 28 12.18 -1.53 -17.48
N LYS A 29 11.96 -2.52 -16.59
CA LYS A 29 10.62 -2.87 -16.11
C LYS A 29 9.97 -1.74 -15.32
N PHE A 30 10.74 -1.04 -14.50
CA PHE A 30 10.26 0.12 -13.75
C PHE A 30 9.86 1.26 -14.71
N ALA A 31 10.73 1.61 -15.66
CA ALA A 31 10.44 2.65 -16.65
C ALA A 31 9.19 2.31 -17.48
N LEU A 32 9.04 1.06 -17.92
CA LEU A 32 7.85 0.62 -18.65
C LEU A 32 6.58 0.74 -17.81
N ARG A 33 6.62 0.34 -16.53
CA ARG A 33 5.49 0.52 -15.61
C ARG A 33 5.12 1.99 -15.46
N CYS A 34 6.11 2.87 -15.25
CA CYS A 34 5.87 4.30 -15.17
C CYS A 34 5.26 4.86 -16.45
N LEU A 35 5.75 4.45 -17.63
CA LEU A 35 5.21 4.88 -18.92
C LEU A 35 3.77 4.42 -19.12
N ILE A 36 3.47 3.16 -18.80
CA ILE A 36 2.10 2.63 -18.91
C ILE A 36 1.17 3.36 -17.93
N SER A 37 1.58 3.53 -16.67
CA SER A 37 0.81 4.28 -15.69
C SER A 37 0.56 5.72 -16.15
N ALA A 38 1.58 6.41 -16.65
CA ALA A 38 1.45 7.77 -17.17
C ALA A 38 0.53 7.85 -18.39
N ALA A 39 0.64 6.89 -19.32
CA ALA A 39 -0.24 6.80 -20.48
C ALA A 39 -1.70 6.56 -20.08
N LEU A 40 -1.94 5.67 -19.11
CA LEU A 40 -3.27 5.41 -18.58
C LEU A 40 -3.86 6.62 -17.86
N PHE A 41 -3.07 7.31 -17.03
CA PHE A 41 -3.50 8.55 -16.41
C PHE A 41 -3.79 9.62 -17.47
N GLY A 42 -2.89 9.84 -18.43
CA GLY A 42 -3.07 10.80 -19.51
C GLY A 42 -4.34 10.51 -20.32
N TRP A 43 -4.56 9.25 -20.68
CA TRP A 43 -5.80 8.80 -21.32
C TRP A 43 -7.03 9.08 -20.44
N PHE A 44 -6.99 8.72 -19.16
CA PHE A 44 -8.07 8.97 -18.21
C PHE A 44 -8.41 10.47 -18.11
N PHE A 45 -7.39 11.32 -17.98
CA PHE A 45 -7.58 12.78 -17.94
C PHE A 45 -8.15 13.33 -19.24
N TYR A 46 -7.80 12.76 -20.38
CA TYR A 46 -8.35 13.16 -21.67
C TYR A 46 -9.80 12.68 -21.88
N ALA A 47 -10.11 11.44 -21.47
CA ALA A 47 -11.40 10.81 -21.70
C ALA A 47 -12.50 11.35 -20.76
N VAL A 48 -12.14 11.87 -19.59
CA VAL A 48 -13.10 12.36 -18.59
C VAL A 48 -13.59 13.76 -18.94
N GLY A 49 -14.91 13.93 -19.05
CA GLY A 49 -15.57 15.22 -19.19
C GLY A 49 -15.55 16.04 -17.89
N TRP A 50 -14.42 16.66 -17.55
CA TRP A 50 -14.20 17.38 -16.27
C TRP A 50 -15.28 18.40 -15.92
N ARG A 51 -15.88 19.05 -16.92
CA ARG A 51 -16.99 19.98 -16.72
C ARG A 51 -18.23 19.29 -16.16
N GLN A 52 -18.56 18.09 -16.64
CA GLN A 52 -19.69 17.31 -16.17
C GLN A 52 -19.43 16.79 -14.75
N VAL A 53 -18.20 16.36 -14.47
CA VAL A 53 -17.77 15.97 -13.11
C VAL A 53 -17.93 17.13 -12.14
N GLY A 54 -17.44 18.32 -12.49
CA GLY A 54 -17.58 19.52 -11.66
C GLY A 54 -19.05 19.88 -11.38
N LEU A 55 -19.91 19.82 -12.40
CA LEU A 55 -21.35 20.05 -12.23
C LEU A 55 -22.02 18.98 -11.35
N ALA A 56 -21.60 17.73 -11.48
CA ALA A 56 -22.09 16.65 -10.63
C ALA A 56 -21.68 16.87 -9.16
N LEU A 57 -20.42 17.25 -8.91
CA LEU A 57 -19.90 17.54 -7.57
C LEU A 57 -20.70 18.63 -6.85
N VAL A 58 -21.05 19.72 -7.55
CA VAL A 58 -21.87 20.82 -6.98
C VAL A 58 -23.29 20.37 -6.65
N ARG A 59 -23.80 19.34 -7.34
CA ARG A 59 -25.14 18.78 -7.12
C ARG A 59 -25.16 17.65 -6.09
N ILE A 60 -24.02 17.26 -5.52
CA ILE A 60 -23.97 16.21 -4.52
C ILE A 60 -24.76 16.64 -3.28
N SER A 61 -25.71 15.81 -2.87
CA SER A 61 -26.40 16.00 -1.60
C SER A 61 -25.45 15.70 -0.43
N PRO A 62 -25.31 16.63 0.54
CA PRO A 62 -24.51 16.39 1.75
C PRO A 62 -24.93 15.15 2.54
N LEU A 63 -26.20 14.75 2.42
CA LEU A 63 -26.72 13.54 3.09
C LEU A 63 -26.03 12.27 2.58
N TYR A 64 -25.83 12.14 1.27
CA TYR A 64 -25.15 10.97 0.71
C TYR A 64 -23.67 10.95 1.08
N VAL A 65 -23.03 12.12 1.16
CA VAL A 65 -21.65 12.23 1.67
C VAL A 65 -21.58 11.78 3.12
N GLY A 66 -22.50 12.25 3.97
CA GLY A 66 -22.57 11.84 5.37
C GLY A 66 -22.79 10.33 5.53
N LEU A 67 -23.71 9.76 4.75
CA LEU A 67 -23.95 8.31 4.72
C LEU A 67 -22.70 7.53 4.27
N ALA A 68 -22.00 8.00 3.25
CA ALA A 68 -20.75 7.37 2.81
C ALA A 68 -19.69 7.39 3.91
N VAL A 69 -19.52 8.52 4.60
CA VAL A 69 -18.59 8.64 5.74
C VAL A 69 -18.99 7.67 6.86
N LEU A 70 -20.27 7.61 7.22
CA LEU A 70 -20.77 6.68 8.24
C LEU A 70 -20.52 5.22 7.86
N LEU A 71 -20.74 4.86 6.59
CA LEU A 71 -20.46 3.52 6.09
C LEU A 71 -18.96 3.17 6.16
N ILE A 72 -18.08 4.13 5.86
CA ILE A 72 -16.63 3.94 6.00
C ILE A 72 -16.27 3.70 7.46
N VAL A 73 -16.75 4.53 8.38
CA VAL A 73 -16.49 4.36 9.83
C VAL A 73 -17.02 3.00 10.31
N ALA A 74 -18.23 2.61 9.91
CA ALA A 74 -18.80 1.31 10.24
C ALA A 74 -17.94 0.15 9.71
N ALA A 75 -17.48 0.23 8.46
CA ALA A 75 -16.60 -0.77 7.86
C ALA A 75 -15.27 -0.89 8.62
N VAL A 76 -14.69 0.23 9.06
CA VAL A 76 -13.47 0.25 9.89
C VAL A 76 -13.70 -0.39 11.25
N VAL A 77 -14.80 -0.07 11.93
CA VAL A 77 -15.16 -0.67 13.23
C VAL A 77 -15.32 -2.19 13.09
N ILE A 78 -16.08 -2.66 12.10
CA ILE A 78 -16.26 -4.09 11.82
C ILE A 78 -14.90 -4.76 11.59
N SER A 79 -14.03 -4.12 10.80
CA SER A 79 -12.69 -4.66 10.52
C SER A 79 -11.83 -4.74 11.78
N THR A 80 -11.88 -3.72 12.64
CA THR A 80 -11.19 -3.70 13.94
C THR A 80 -11.66 -4.84 14.83
N VAL A 81 -12.97 -5.10 14.89
CA VAL A 81 -13.55 -6.21 15.67
C VAL A 81 -13.07 -7.57 15.15
N LYS A 82 -13.03 -7.76 13.83
CA LYS A 82 -12.48 -8.99 13.22
C LYS A 82 -11.03 -9.22 13.63
N TRP A 83 -10.20 -8.18 13.57
CA TRP A 83 -8.81 -8.26 14.01
C TRP A 83 -8.69 -8.56 15.49
N ARG A 84 -9.58 -8.02 16.33
CA ARG A 84 -9.59 -8.32 17.76
C ARG A 84 -9.85 -9.81 18.03
N PHE A 85 -10.76 -10.43 17.28
CA PHE A 85 -11.00 -11.88 17.39
C PHE A 85 -9.79 -12.70 16.95
N LEU A 86 -9.14 -12.31 15.85
CA LEU A 86 -7.94 -12.99 15.36
C LEU A 86 -6.77 -12.87 16.36
N LEU A 87 -6.53 -11.68 16.91
CA LEU A 87 -5.46 -11.45 17.89
C LEU A 87 -5.71 -12.23 19.18
N ARG A 88 -6.97 -12.27 19.66
CA ARG A 88 -7.35 -13.09 20.82
C ARG A 88 -7.13 -14.58 20.58
N ALA A 89 -7.38 -15.08 19.37
CA ALA A 89 -7.09 -16.47 19.02
C ALA A 89 -5.57 -16.77 18.99
N GLN A 90 -4.72 -15.76 19.00
CA GLN A 90 -3.26 -15.85 19.08
C GLN A 90 -2.71 -15.46 20.46
N ASP A 91 -3.56 -15.39 21.49
CA ASP A 91 -3.21 -14.94 22.84
C ASP A 91 -2.59 -13.52 22.90
N LEU A 92 -2.91 -12.68 21.92
CA LEU A 92 -2.51 -11.26 21.88
C LEU A 92 -3.66 -10.38 22.37
N GLU A 93 -3.51 -9.84 23.57
CA GLU A 93 -4.47 -8.90 24.15
C GLU A 93 -4.12 -7.45 23.78
N VAL A 94 -4.83 -6.90 22.80
CA VAL A 94 -4.74 -5.47 22.44
C VAL A 94 -6.02 -4.77 22.84
N GLY A 95 -5.90 -3.58 23.43
CA GLY A 95 -7.03 -2.73 23.78
C GLY A 95 -7.85 -2.35 22.55
N GLY A 96 -9.18 -2.33 22.66
CA GLY A 96 -10.05 -2.06 21.51
C GLY A 96 -9.80 -0.69 20.86
N ALA A 97 -9.55 0.34 21.67
CA ALA A 97 -9.22 1.68 21.19
C ALA A 97 -7.85 1.75 20.52
N GLU A 98 -6.86 1.05 21.06
CA GLU A 98 -5.52 0.96 20.49
C GLU A 98 -5.54 0.27 19.13
N LEU A 99 -6.22 -0.87 19.03
CA LEU A 99 -6.38 -1.60 17.78
C LEU A 99 -7.09 -0.76 16.70
N HIS A 100 -8.07 0.05 17.11
CA HIS A 100 -8.76 0.97 16.20
C HIS A 100 -7.82 2.03 15.63
N ASN A 101 -6.98 2.64 16.47
CA ASN A 101 -5.98 3.62 16.03
C ASN A 101 -4.93 2.98 15.10
N ILE A 102 -4.41 1.81 15.46
CA ILE A 102 -3.46 1.07 14.62
C ILE A 102 -4.10 0.74 13.27
N TYR A 103 -5.38 0.34 13.26
CA TYR A 103 -6.08 0.04 12.02
C TYR A 103 -6.22 1.27 11.13
N TRP A 104 -6.56 2.45 11.66
CA TRP A 104 -6.62 3.68 10.88
C TRP A 104 -5.27 4.05 10.27
N VAL A 105 -4.18 3.93 11.04
CA VAL A 105 -2.82 4.16 10.54
C VAL A 105 -2.49 3.17 9.42
N GLY A 106 -2.75 1.88 9.63
CA GLY A 106 -2.52 0.85 8.62
C GLY A 106 -3.36 1.06 7.36
N LEU A 107 -4.62 1.46 7.50
CA LEU A 107 -5.50 1.79 6.38
C LEU A 107 -4.96 2.98 5.58
N PHE A 108 -4.49 4.02 6.26
CA PHE A 108 -3.90 5.19 5.61
C PHE A 108 -2.64 4.82 4.82
N PHE A 109 -1.71 4.07 5.41
CA PHE A 109 -0.48 3.66 4.73
C PHE A 109 -0.69 2.63 3.62
N ASN A 110 -1.75 1.82 3.67
CA ASN A 110 -2.04 0.85 2.62
C ASN A 110 -2.68 1.50 1.38
N ASN A 111 -3.46 2.57 1.58
CA ASN A 111 -4.19 3.23 0.51
C ASN A 111 -3.48 4.47 -0.07
N LEU A 112 -2.33 4.87 0.48
CA LEU A 112 -1.50 5.99 0.00
C LEU A 112 -0.34 5.46 -0.86
#